data_AF-A0A809QQI9-F1
#
_entry.id   AF-A0A809QQI9-F1
#
_cell.length_a   1.000
_cell.length_b   1.000
_cell.length_c   1.000
_cell.angle_alpha   90.00
_cell.angle_beta   90.00
_cell.angle_gamma   90.00
#
_symmetry.space_group_name_H-M   'P 1'
#
loop_
_entity.id
_entity.type
_entity.pdbx_description
1 polymer ?
#
loop_
_entity_poly.entity_id
_entity_poly.type
_entity_poly.pdbx_seq_one_letter_code
_entity_poly.pdbx_strand_id
1 'polypeptide(L)'
;MGTSEAVTKLEQLSRQLANGEIGSLEILWMDPRAVMTIPLSPASLDMAYDLKLKIESLSTRKKLTRDLIIALKNTSIEQYDKRWEEDVRWRLKFFAKNDSHTVVTLYFSGGSYKDTSLGVVDNTVVYFKGGLYKWLTLNYLSSFTQFSK
;
A
#
# COMPACT_ATOMS: atom_id res chain seq x y z
N MET A 1 6.13 7.38 -19.15
CA MET A 1 7.37 7.46 -18.34
C MET A 1 7.14 7.03 -16.89
N GLY A 2 6.09 7.50 -16.20
CA GLY A 2 5.86 7.21 -14.78
C GLY A 2 5.73 5.73 -14.37
N THR A 3 5.17 4.85 -15.22
CA THR A 3 5.01 3.42 -14.88
C THR A 3 6.35 2.72 -14.64
N SER A 4 7.39 3.07 -15.41
CA SER A 4 8.74 2.50 -15.24
C SER A 4 9.33 2.87 -13.88
N GLU A 5 9.13 4.12 -13.44
CA GLU A 5 9.60 4.59 -12.13
C GLU A 5 8.87 3.88 -10.99
N ALA A 6 7.56 3.66 -11.14
CA ALA A 6 6.76 2.89 -10.18
C ALA A 6 7.29 1.46 -10.01
N VAL A 7 7.63 0.79 -11.13
CA VAL A 7 8.24 -0.56 -11.11
C VAL A 7 9.57 -0.52 -10.37
N THR A 8 10.46 0.41 -10.72
CA THR A 8 11.77 0.55 -10.07
C THR A 8 11.64 0.78 -8.56
N LYS A 9 10.65 1.57 -8.12
CA LYS A 9 10.38 1.80 -6.68
C LYS A 9 9.94 0.53 -5.96
N LEU A 10 9.06 -0.28 -6.54
CA LEU A 10 8.66 -1.56 -5.93
C LEU A 10 9.83 -2.56 -5.85
N GLU A 11 10.68 -2.59 -6.87
CA GLU A 11 11.89 -3.42 -6.87
C GLU A 11 12.93 -2.95 -5.85
N GLN A 12 13.10 -1.62 -5.70
CA GLN A 12 13.93 -1.02 -4.66
C GLN A 12 13.40 -1.37 -3.27
N LEU A 13 12.11 -1.17 -3.01
CA LEU A 13 11.47 -1.54 -1.74
C LEU A 13 11.70 -3.02 -1.40
N SER A 14 11.51 -3.92 -2.38
CA SER A 14 11.73 -5.36 -2.20
C SER A 14 13.18 -5.67 -1.79
N ARG A 15 14.17 -5.01 -2.42
CA ARG A 15 15.59 -5.13 -2.06
C ARG A 15 15.88 -4.57 -0.67
N GLN A 16 15.36 -3.40 -0.33
CA GLN A 16 15.56 -2.77 0.98
C GLN A 16 14.95 -3.60 2.12
N LEU A 17 13.78 -4.22 1.89
CA LEU A 17 13.19 -5.19 2.83
C LEU A 17 14.09 -6.41 3.00
N ALA A 18 14.63 -6.95 1.91
CA ALA A 18 15.53 -8.10 1.96
C ALA A 18 16.82 -7.81 2.72
N ASN A 19 17.34 -6.59 2.60
CA ASN A 19 18.53 -6.11 3.32
C ASN A 19 18.24 -5.70 4.77
N GLY A 20 16.97 -5.68 5.19
CA GLY A 20 16.58 -5.24 6.54
C GLY A 20 16.73 -3.74 6.77
N GLU A 21 16.70 -2.94 5.70
CA GLU A 21 16.82 -1.47 5.72
C GLU A 21 15.50 -0.78 6.08
N ILE A 22 14.37 -1.49 5.98
CA ILE A 22 13.04 -0.99 6.37
C ILE A 22 12.76 -1.36 7.84
N GLY A 23 12.43 -0.35 8.64
CA GLY A 23 12.17 -0.48 10.08
C GLY A 23 10.72 -0.75 10.41
N SER A 24 9.81 -0.04 9.75
CA SER A 24 8.38 -0.12 10.04
C SER A 24 7.51 0.09 8.80
N LEU A 25 6.28 -0.39 8.91
CA LEU A 25 5.21 -0.23 7.93
C LEU A 25 3.98 0.32 8.66
N GLU A 26 3.43 1.41 8.16
CA GLU A 26 2.13 1.92 8.56
C GLU A 26 1.08 1.59 7.49
N ILE A 27 -0.01 0.98 7.91
CA ILE A 27 -1.15 0.60 7.09
C ILE A 27 -2.34 1.43 7.56
N LEU A 28 -2.96 2.15 6.64
CA LEU A 28 -4.22 2.85 6.85
C LEU A 28 -5.26 2.28 5.90
N TRP A 29 -6.47 2.11 6.42
CA TRP A 29 -7.63 1.69 5.65
C TRP A 29 -8.83 2.56 5.99
N MET A 30 -9.61 2.90 4.97
CA MET A 30 -10.94 3.47 5.13
C MET A 30 -11.98 2.52 4.56
N ASP A 31 -13.09 2.34 5.28
CA ASP A 31 -14.19 1.52 4.81
C ASP A 31 -14.70 2.03 3.45
N PRO A 32 -14.74 1.22 2.39
CA PRO A 32 -15.30 1.62 1.10
C PRO A 32 -16.80 1.96 1.18
N ARG A 33 -17.50 1.54 2.24
CA ARG A 33 -18.89 1.94 2.53
C ARG A 33 -19.01 3.30 3.21
N ALA A 34 -17.90 3.87 3.70
CA ALA A 34 -17.91 5.23 4.23
C ALA A 34 -18.23 6.20 3.09
N VAL A 35 -19.42 6.80 3.17
CA VAL A 35 -19.92 7.75 2.18
C VAL A 35 -19.07 9.01 2.25
N MET A 36 -18.35 9.27 1.17
CA MET A 36 -17.57 10.49 1.02
C MET A 36 -18.28 11.42 0.04
N THR A 37 -18.32 12.72 0.35
CA THR A 37 -18.87 13.74 -0.54
C THR A 37 -18.01 13.97 -1.78
N ILE A 38 -16.73 13.60 -1.71
CA ILE A 38 -15.76 13.62 -2.81
C ILE A 38 -14.93 12.33 -2.80
N PRO A 39 -14.46 11.84 -3.96
CA PRO A 39 -13.47 10.76 -4.02
C PRO A 39 -12.23 11.08 -3.18
N LEU A 40 -11.69 10.08 -2.48
CA LEU A 40 -10.48 10.25 -1.66
C LEU A 40 -9.20 10.23 -2.50
N SER A 41 -8.56 11.39 -2.61
CA SER A 41 -7.18 11.49 -3.10
C SER A 41 -6.17 10.95 -2.07
N PRO A 42 -4.93 10.62 -2.49
CA PRO A 42 -3.84 10.28 -1.57
C PRO A 42 -3.67 11.29 -0.43
N ALA A 43 -3.71 12.58 -0.76
CA ALA A 43 -3.57 13.66 0.22
C ALA A 43 -4.74 13.71 1.21
N SER A 44 -5.98 13.55 0.72
CA SER A 44 -7.16 13.52 1.59
C SER A 44 -7.17 12.30 2.51
N LEU A 45 -6.73 11.14 2.01
CA LEU A 45 -6.61 9.91 2.80
C LEU A 45 -5.53 10.05 3.89
N ASP A 46 -4.42 10.72 3.60
CA ASP A 46 -3.38 11.03 4.59
C ASP A 46 -3.89 11.91 5.74
N MET A 47 -4.92 12.73 5.49
CA MET A 47 -5.56 13.60 6.49
C MET A 47 -6.69 12.91 7.25
N ALA A 48 -7.27 11.83 6.73
CA ALA A 48 -8.41 11.14 7.35
C ALA A 48 -7.90 10.14 8.41
N TYR A 49 -7.99 10.51 9.69
CA TYR A 49 -7.14 9.97 10.77
C TYR A 49 -7.79 8.99 11.76
N ASP A 50 -8.83 8.24 11.40
CA ASP A 50 -9.58 7.51 12.44
C ASP A 50 -8.94 6.18 12.90
N LEU A 51 -8.23 5.43 12.05
CA LEU A 51 -7.51 4.22 12.50
C LEU A 51 -6.34 3.82 11.58
N LYS A 52 -5.16 3.60 12.18
CA LYS A 52 -3.97 3.11 11.48
C LYS A 52 -3.31 1.97 12.25
N LEU A 53 -2.78 1.00 11.52
CA LEU A 53 -1.99 -0.10 12.05
C LEU A 53 -0.51 0.15 11.75
N LYS A 54 0.31 0.27 12.79
CA LYS A 54 1.77 0.42 12.65
C LYS A 54 2.47 -0.88 13.06
N ILE A 55 3.24 -1.44 12.14
CA ILE A 55 4.07 -2.63 12.36
C ILE A 55 5.50 -2.17 12.54
N GLU A 56 6.00 -2.27 13.76
CA GLU A 56 7.39 -1.94 14.09
C GLU A 56 8.31 -3.16 14.00
N SER A 57 9.60 -2.87 13.85
CA SER A 57 10.70 -3.85 13.81
C SER A 57 10.52 -4.91 12.72
N LEU A 58 10.21 -4.51 11.49
CA LEU A 58 10.07 -5.44 10.34
C LEU A 58 11.30 -6.34 10.17
N SER A 59 12.50 -5.83 10.42
CA SER A 59 13.74 -6.63 10.30
C SER A 59 13.80 -7.85 11.24
N THR A 60 13.08 -7.84 12.36
CA THR A 60 13.03 -8.99 13.30
C THR A 60 11.85 -9.93 13.03
N ARG A 61 10.84 -9.48 12.25
CA ARG A 61 9.64 -10.25 11.89
C ARG A 61 9.87 -11.08 10.61
N LYS A 62 10.78 -12.06 10.67
CA LYS A 62 11.27 -12.83 9.51
C LYS A 62 10.15 -13.37 8.58
N LYS A 63 9.11 -14.00 9.14
CA LYS A 63 8.01 -14.57 8.33
C LYS A 63 7.24 -13.48 7.58
N LEU A 64 6.80 -12.45 8.31
CA LEU A 64 6.03 -11.35 7.74
C LEU A 64 6.82 -10.59 6.66
N THR A 65 8.09 -10.32 6.92
CA THR A 65 8.97 -9.65 5.94
C THR A 65 9.21 -10.53 4.71
N ARG A 66 9.39 -11.83 4.88
CA ARG A 66 9.49 -12.78 3.76
C ARG A 66 8.21 -12.81 2.93
N ASP A 67 7.05 -12.91 3.56
CA ASP A 67 5.75 -12.96 2.89
C ASP A 67 5.49 -11.66 2.11
N LEU A 68 5.84 -10.51 2.67
CA LEU A 68 5.76 -9.21 2.01
C LEU A 68 6.72 -9.10 0.81
N ILE A 69 7.96 -9.58 0.92
CA ILE A 69 8.90 -9.60 -0.21
C ILE A 69 8.36 -10.47 -1.34
N ILE A 70 7.79 -11.63 -1.02
CA ILE A 70 7.14 -12.51 -2.00
C ILE A 70 5.96 -11.80 -2.65
N ALA A 71 5.13 -11.12 -1.86
CA ALA A 71 3.99 -10.35 -2.37
C ALA A 71 4.44 -9.25 -3.35
N LEU A 72 5.49 -8.49 -3.00
CA LEU A 72 6.07 -7.47 -3.88
C LEU A 72 6.60 -8.06 -5.18
N LYS A 73 7.35 -9.17 -5.13
CA LYS A 73 7.89 -9.84 -6.33
C LYS A 73 6.80 -10.40 -7.25
N ASN A 74 5.67 -10.81 -6.67
CA ASN A 74 4.52 -11.31 -7.40
C ASN A 74 3.54 -10.20 -7.80
N THR A 75 3.94 -8.93 -7.69
CA THR A 75 3.14 -7.77 -8.11
C THR A 75 3.65 -7.24 -9.43
N SER A 76 2.78 -7.23 -10.43
CA SER A 76 3.03 -6.55 -11.70
C SER A 76 2.37 -5.18 -11.69
N ILE A 77 3.03 -4.20 -12.30
CA ILE A 77 2.49 -2.85 -12.49
C ILE A 77 2.18 -2.66 -13.96
N GLU A 78 0.96 -2.22 -14.25
CA GLU A 78 0.52 -1.84 -15.60
C GLU A 78 0.16 -0.36 -15.66
N GLN A 79 0.30 0.22 -16.86
CA GLN A 79 -0.08 1.60 -17.11
C GLN A 79 -1.60 1.78 -17.03
N TYR A 80 -2.03 2.92 -16.51
CA TYR A 80 -3.43 3.33 -16.52
C TYR A 80 -3.63 4.54 -17.44
N ASP A 81 -4.43 4.36 -18.50
CA ASP A 81 -4.59 5.36 -19.57
C ASP A 81 -5.89 6.19 -19.47
N LYS A 82 -6.70 6.00 -18.43
CA LYS A 82 -7.99 6.70 -18.26
C LYS A 82 -7.90 7.77 -17.18
N ARG A 83 -8.82 8.75 -17.24
CA ARG A 83 -9.03 9.70 -16.14
C ARG A 83 -9.41 8.91 -14.90
N TRP A 84 -8.51 8.89 -13.94
CA TRP A 84 -8.74 8.28 -12.64
C TRP A 84 -9.59 9.22 -11.80
N GLU A 85 -10.72 8.73 -11.30
CA GLU A 85 -11.38 9.35 -10.15
C GLU A 85 -10.75 8.72 -8.90
N GLU A 86 -9.95 9.51 -8.20
CA GLU A 86 -9.13 9.03 -7.09
C GLU A 86 -10.02 8.67 -5.91
N ASP A 87 -10.34 7.38 -5.74
CA ASP A 87 -10.97 6.87 -4.52
C ASP A 87 -10.04 5.87 -3.83
N VAL A 88 -8.94 6.39 -3.28
CA VAL A 88 -7.98 5.58 -2.50
C VAL A 88 -8.54 5.29 -1.11
N ARG A 89 -8.52 4.02 -0.73
CA ARG A 89 -9.02 3.54 0.57
C ARG A 89 -7.97 2.78 1.36
N TRP A 90 -6.80 2.54 0.77
CA TRP A 90 -5.66 1.94 1.43
C TRP A 90 -4.44 2.82 1.26
N ARG A 91 -3.62 2.87 2.30
CA ARG A 91 -2.27 3.45 2.24
C ARG A 91 -1.29 2.57 2.99
N LEU A 92 -0.17 2.26 2.34
CA LEU A 92 0.98 1.58 2.93
C LEU A 92 2.16 2.55 2.90
N LYS A 93 2.69 2.91 4.06
CA LYS A 93 3.80 3.83 4.21
C LYS A 93 4.97 3.12 4.87
N PHE A 94 6.09 3.04 4.15
CA PHE A 94 7.29 2.34 4.60
C PHE A 94 8.32 3.33 5.13
N PHE A 95 8.90 3.00 6.29
CA PHE A 95 9.90 3.84 6.95
C PHE A 95 11.24 3.13 7.06
N ALA A 96 12.32 3.87 6.91
CA ALA A 96 13.67 3.35 7.10
C ALA A 96 13.87 2.83 8.54
N LYS A 97 14.86 1.95 8.73
CA LYS A 97 15.14 1.33 10.03
C LYS A 97 15.78 2.29 11.04
N ASN A 98 16.65 3.16 10.56
CA ASN A 98 17.45 4.05 11.38
C ASN A 98 16.99 5.51 11.27
N ASP A 99 15.88 5.77 10.60
CA ASP A 99 15.34 7.10 10.38
C ASP A 99 13.81 7.03 10.32
N SER A 100 13.16 8.10 10.75
CA SER A 100 11.75 8.38 10.54
C SER A 100 11.39 8.75 9.08
N HIS A 101 12.38 8.85 8.18
CA HIS A 101 12.11 9.14 6.78
C HIS A 101 11.25 8.05 6.12
N THR A 102 10.31 8.52 5.29
CA THR A 102 9.48 7.66 4.46
C THR A 102 10.26 7.23 3.22
N VAL A 103 10.37 5.92 3.01
CA VAL A 103 11.03 5.31 1.84
C VAL A 103 10.10 5.33 0.64
N VAL A 104 8.86 4.89 0.83
CA VAL A 104 7.83 4.90 -0.23
C VAL A 104 6.44 4.88 0.40
N THR A 105 5.50 5.53 -0.28
CA THR A 105 4.07 5.42 0.05
C THR A 105 3.31 4.86 -1.13
N LEU A 106 2.51 3.83 -0.86
CA LEU A 106 1.67 3.16 -1.85
C LEU A 106 0.22 3.36 -1.46
N TYR A 107 -0.61 3.70 -2.43
CA TYR A 107 -2.05 3.85 -2.25
C TYR A 107 -2.79 2.84 -3.10
N PHE A 108 -3.91 2.33 -2.62
CA PHE A 108 -4.79 1.45 -3.37
C PHE A 108 -6.24 1.91 -3.26
N SER A 109 -7.01 1.73 -4.33
CA SER A 109 -8.43 2.00 -4.33
C SER A 109 -9.17 0.98 -3.46
N GLY A 110 -10.35 1.38 -2.96
CA GLY A 110 -11.23 0.49 -2.19
C GLY A 110 -11.99 -0.53 -3.02
N GLY A 111 -11.84 -0.50 -4.35
CA GLY A 111 -12.56 -1.35 -5.26
C GLY A 111 -12.24 -2.84 -5.05
N SER A 112 -13.27 -3.67 -5.07
CA SER A 112 -13.15 -5.13 -5.03
C SER A 112 -12.76 -5.69 -6.39
N TYR A 113 -11.47 -5.68 -6.71
CA TYR A 113 -10.94 -6.64 -7.68
C TYR A 113 -10.08 -7.63 -6.92
N LYS A 114 -10.42 -8.93 -7.03
CA LYS A 114 -9.91 -10.01 -6.17
C LYS A 114 -8.39 -9.99 -5.98
N ASP A 115 -7.64 -9.66 -7.03
CA ASP A 115 -6.18 -9.65 -7.03
C ASP A 115 -5.61 -8.42 -7.75
N THR A 116 -6.42 -7.39 -8.04
CA THR A 116 -5.96 -6.20 -8.74
C THR A 116 -6.43 -4.95 -8.02
N SER A 117 -5.73 -3.84 -8.17
CA SER A 117 -6.22 -2.58 -7.65
C SER A 117 -5.64 -1.43 -8.45
N LEU A 118 -6.46 -0.41 -8.67
CA LEU A 118 -5.94 0.90 -9.06
C LEU A 118 -5.24 1.49 -7.86
N GLY A 119 -4.12 2.15 -8.07
CA GLY A 119 -3.43 2.78 -6.98
C GLY A 119 -2.38 3.76 -7.43
N VAL A 120 -1.64 4.27 -6.46
CA VAL A 120 -0.63 5.29 -6.69
C VAL A 120 0.67 4.84 -6.06
N VAL A 121 1.76 4.95 -6.84
CA VAL A 121 3.12 4.89 -6.33
C VAL A 121 3.67 6.31 -6.35
N ASP A 122 3.79 6.91 -5.17
CA ASP A 122 4.05 8.35 -4.98
C ASP A 122 3.04 9.25 -5.72
N ASN A 123 3.34 9.64 -6.97
CA ASN A 123 2.50 10.53 -7.80
C ASN A 123 2.05 9.88 -9.13
N THR A 124 2.36 8.60 -9.34
CA THR A 124 2.01 7.89 -10.59
C THR A 124 0.86 6.95 -10.34
N VAL A 125 -0.24 7.13 -11.09
CA VAL A 125 -1.39 6.22 -11.11
C VAL A 125 -1.05 4.97 -11.91
N VAL A 126 -1.29 3.80 -11.32
CA VAL A 126 -0.98 2.50 -11.92
C VAL A 126 -2.03 1.45 -11.60
N TYR A 127 -2.06 0.39 -12.39
CA TYR A 127 -2.73 -0.86 -12.03
C TYR A 127 -1.75 -1.80 -11.34
N PHE A 128 -2.03 -2.15 -10.09
CA PHE A 128 -1.38 -3.26 -9.41
C PHE A 128 -2.11 -4.55 -9.77
N LYS A 129 -1.37 -5.56 -10.24
CA LYS A 129 -1.86 -6.93 -10.42
C LYS A 129 -1.08 -7.90 -9.56
N GLY A 130 -1.79 -8.71 -8.78
CA GLY A 130 -1.25 -9.84 -8.04
C GLY A 130 -0.92 -9.55 -6.58
N GLY A 131 0.34 -9.83 -6.22
CA GLY A 131 0.72 -10.26 -4.87
C GLY A 131 0.48 -9.26 -3.75
N LEU A 132 0.79 -7.98 -3.92
CA LEU A 132 0.83 -7.00 -2.84
C LEU A 132 -0.58 -6.63 -2.36
N TYR A 133 -1.50 -6.30 -3.27
CA TYR A 133 -2.87 -5.96 -2.90
C TYR A 133 -3.62 -7.17 -2.31
N LYS A 134 -3.38 -8.36 -2.87
CA LYS A 134 -3.89 -9.62 -2.32
C LYS A 134 -3.36 -9.89 -0.92
N TRP A 135 -2.04 -9.74 -0.71
CA TRP A 135 -1.42 -9.91 0.60
C TRP A 135 -1.99 -8.93 1.63
N LEU A 136 -2.17 -7.67 1.24
CA LEU A 136 -2.73 -6.64 2.11
C LEU A 136 -4.14 -7.00 2.58
N THR A 137 -5.03 -7.30 1.65
CA THR A 137 -6.44 -7.59 1.94
C THR A 137 -6.61 -8.89 2.74
N LEU A 138 -5.87 -9.95 2.42
CA LEU A 138 -5.94 -11.22 3.15
C LEU A 138 -5.43 -11.12 4.59
N ASN A 139 -4.40 -10.31 4.86
CA ASN A 139 -3.77 -10.26 6.18
C ASN A 139 -4.37 -9.19 7.10
N TYR A 140 -4.94 -8.11 6.57
CA TYR A 140 -5.26 -6.93 7.38
C TYR A 140 -6.71 -6.42 7.27
N LEU A 141 -7.48 -6.79 6.24
CA LEU A 141 -8.86 -6.30 6.12
C LEU A 141 -9.72 -6.63 7.35
N SER A 142 -9.53 -7.81 7.93
CA SER A 142 -10.23 -8.21 9.17
C SER A 142 -9.85 -7.34 10.37
N SER A 143 -8.60 -6.88 10.46
CA SER A 143 -8.15 -6.02 11.56
C SER A 143 -8.84 -4.66 11.58
N PHE A 144 -9.33 -4.17 10.44
CA PHE A 144 -10.03 -2.89 10.37
C PHE A 144 -11.55 -3.03 10.40
N THR A 145 -12.11 -4.15 9.92
CA THR A 145 -13.56 -4.39 9.87
C THR A 145 -14.13 -4.93 11.19
N GLN A 146 -13.29 -5.42 12.11
CA GLN A 146 -13.74 -5.90 13.41
C GLN A 146 -14.32 -4.80 14.32
N PHE A 147 -13.97 -3.54 14.08
CA PHE A 147 -14.40 -2.39 14.89
C PHE A 147 -15.64 -1.67 14.33
N SER A 148 -16.16 -2.07 13.17
CA SER A 148 -17.28 -1.42 12.49
C SER A 148 -18.64 -2.10 12.75
N LYS A 149 -18.90 -2.54 13.99
CA LYS A 149 -20.20 -3.10 14.42
C LYS A 149 -21.03 -2.07 15.16
#